data_AF-A0A2S9F873-F1
#
_entry.id   AF-A0A2S9F873-F1
#
_cell.length_a   1.000
_cell.length_b   1.000
_cell.length_c   1.000
_cell.angle_alpha   90.00
_cell.angle_beta   90.00
_cell.angle_gamma   90.00
#
_symmetry.space_group_name_H-M   'P 1'
#
loop_
_entity.id
_entity.type
_entity.pdbx_description
1 polymer ?
#
loop_
_entity_poly.entity_id
_entity_poly.type
_entity_poly.pdbx_seq_one_letter_code
_entity_poly.pdbx_strand_id
1 'polypeptide(L)'
;MIKHVTVAMALLAAPAVVLSGCSNQSSDNGSTSTTSSTSGSASSGQNLTTQLKSADGEDVADATIDFTSGYATVTVETKNGGLLSPGFHGLHIHAVGKCEGDFTSAGEHLQAPGSTTQPASGDLPPLLVRSDGSGKLVATSDAFTADDLKGPEGSAIVLHEGSYMAGAPSSEQRVACGVLSPASQSSTSVSTSTSTVTTTVGAPVPPDTATPTPAPEMTSPSAATSTPSSTQTTVPTTTAPTVTTTTPVPAPNG
;
A
#
# COMPACT_ATOMS: atom_id res chain seq x y z
N MET A 1 -34.31 -37.03 40.90
CA MET A 1 -35.65 -36.39 40.80
C MET A 1 -35.96 -36.26 39.32
N ILE A 2 -37.04 -36.89 38.88
CA ILE A 2 -37.37 -37.18 37.48
C ILE A 2 -38.37 -36.12 36.99
N LYS A 3 -38.45 -35.92 35.65
CA LYS A 3 -39.60 -35.46 34.84
C LYS A 3 -39.51 -33.99 34.36
N HIS A 4 -39.74 -33.60 33.09
CA HIS A 4 -40.21 -34.26 31.87
C HIS A 4 -39.65 -33.54 30.62
N VAL A 5 -39.45 -34.33 29.56
CA VAL A 5 -39.23 -33.94 28.15
C VAL A 5 -40.52 -33.38 27.56
N THR A 6 -40.45 -32.33 26.73
CA THR A 6 -41.53 -31.98 25.80
C THR A 6 -40.93 -31.58 24.46
N VAL A 7 -41.14 -32.44 23.46
CA VAL A 7 -40.86 -32.23 22.05
C VAL A 7 -42.16 -31.73 21.42
N ALA A 8 -42.13 -30.61 20.71
CA ALA A 8 -43.21 -30.17 19.84
C ALA A 8 -42.70 -30.11 18.40
N MET A 9 -43.07 -31.14 17.62
CA MET A 9 -42.99 -31.18 16.17
C MET A 9 -44.23 -30.47 15.61
N ALA A 10 -44.05 -29.44 14.78
CA ALA A 10 -45.12 -28.85 13.99
C ALA A 10 -44.78 -28.99 12.50
N LEU A 11 -45.67 -29.68 11.78
CA LEU A 11 -45.59 -30.00 10.36
C LEU A 11 -45.93 -28.80 9.44
N LEU A 12 -45.22 -28.77 8.32
CA LEU A 12 -45.60 -28.39 6.94
C LEU A 12 -46.76 -27.41 6.70
N ALA A 13 -46.44 -26.30 6.03
CA ALA A 13 -47.19 -25.84 4.86
C ALA A 13 -46.29 -24.99 3.95
N ALA A 14 -46.01 -25.49 2.74
CA ALA A 14 -45.37 -24.74 1.68
C ALA A 14 -46.43 -24.25 0.67
N PRO A 15 -46.43 -22.98 0.26
CA PRO A 15 -47.08 -22.55 -0.96
C PRO A 15 -46.05 -22.44 -2.09
N ALA A 16 -46.24 -23.25 -3.13
CA ALA A 16 -45.73 -22.99 -4.48
C ALA A 16 -46.60 -21.91 -5.16
N VAL A 17 -46.19 -21.53 -6.39
CA VAL A 17 -46.92 -20.72 -7.41
C VAL A 17 -46.60 -19.21 -7.31
N VAL A 18 -46.21 -18.44 -8.35
CA VAL A 18 -46.18 -18.58 -9.82
C VAL A 18 -45.04 -17.72 -10.40
N LEU A 19 -44.49 -18.18 -11.52
CA LEU A 19 -43.60 -17.44 -12.42
C LEU A 19 -44.45 -16.53 -13.34
N SER A 20 -44.34 -15.21 -13.23
CA SER A 20 -44.87 -14.26 -14.21
C SER A 20 -43.72 -13.55 -14.91
N GLY A 21 -43.41 -14.01 -16.12
CA GLY A 21 -42.61 -13.28 -17.09
C GLY A 21 -43.47 -12.24 -17.80
N CYS A 22 -42.91 -11.05 -18.00
CA CYS A 22 -43.39 -10.08 -18.98
C CYS A 22 -42.26 -9.82 -19.97
N SER A 23 -42.47 -10.21 -21.22
CA SER A 23 -41.69 -9.77 -22.38
C SER A 23 -42.51 -8.76 -23.17
N ASN A 24 -41.86 -7.64 -23.51
CA ASN A 24 -42.11 -6.65 -24.57
C ASN A 24 -43.54 -6.12 -24.82
N GLN A 25 -43.71 -4.79 -24.73
CA GLN A 25 -44.01 -3.98 -25.92
C GLN A 25 -43.76 -2.48 -25.68
N SER A 26 -43.11 -1.86 -26.66
CA SER A 26 -42.92 -0.42 -26.81
C SER A 26 -44.25 0.34 -26.83
N SER A 27 -44.26 1.54 -26.26
CA SER A 27 -45.23 2.59 -26.58
C SER A 27 -44.54 3.93 -26.45
N ASP A 28 -44.35 4.59 -27.60
CA ASP A 28 -44.07 6.01 -27.71
C ASP A 28 -45.24 6.78 -27.09
N ASN A 29 -44.96 7.69 -26.15
CA ASN A 29 -45.74 8.91 -26.03
C ASN A 29 -44.86 10.02 -25.44
N GLY A 30 -44.66 11.08 -26.23
CA GLY A 30 -43.94 12.27 -25.81
C GLY A 30 -44.69 13.02 -24.72
N SER A 31 -43.99 13.33 -23.65
CA SER A 31 -44.28 14.48 -22.81
C SER A 31 -42.97 15.03 -22.30
N THR A 32 -42.58 16.17 -22.87
CA THR A 32 -41.52 17.04 -22.38
C THR A 32 -41.86 17.46 -20.95
N SER A 33 -41.20 16.86 -19.98
CA SER A 33 -41.15 17.33 -18.60
C SER A 33 -39.76 17.05 -18.09
N THR A 34 -39.04 18.16 -17.93
CA THR A 34 -37.67 18.31 -17.46
C THR A 34 -37.46 17.52 -16.18
N THR A 35 -37.07 16.25 -16.32
CA THR A 35 -36.65 15.43 -15.19
C THR A 35 -35.22 15.83 -14.92
N SER A 36 -35.04 16.64 -13.88
CA SER A 36 -33.75 16.83 -13.24
C SER A 36 -33.16 15.44 -13.02
N SER A 37 -32.13 15.13 -13.82
CA SER A 37 -31.18 14.08 -13.54
C SER A 37 -30.61 14.37 -12.15
N THR A 38 -31.25 13.82 -11.12
CA THR A 38 -30.54 13.52 -9.90
C THR A 38 -29.52 12.49 -10.34
N SER A 39 -28.31 12.97 -10.64
CA SER A 39 -27.11 12.17 -10.60
C SER A 39 -27.02 11.63 -9.19
N GLY A 40 -27.74 10.55 -8.92
CA GLY A 40 -27.35 9.63 -7.88
C GLY A 40 -25.97 9.17 -8.30
N SER A 41 -24.95 9.77 -7.69
CA SER A 41 -23.61 9.23 -7.72
C SER A 41 -23.72 7.84 -7.11
N ALA A 42 -24.02 6.85 -7.95
CA ALA A 42 -23.66 5.49 -7.67
C ALA A 42 -22.14 5.55 -7.55
N SER A 43 -21.67 5.60 -6.31
CA SER A 43 -20.26 5.57 -5.94
C SER A 43 -19.64 4.41 -6.70
N SER A 44 -18.98 4.70 -7.83
CA SER A 44 -18.02 3.77 -8.42
C SER A 44 -17.06 3.45 -7.29
N GLY A 45 -17.02 2.19 -6.86
CA GLY A 45 -16.26 1.79 -5.67
C GLY A 45 -14.85 2.38 -5.72
N GLN A 46 -14.53 3.21 -4.73
CA GLN A 46 -13.19 3.79 -4.63
C GLN A 46 -12.34 2.74 -3.92
N ASN A 47 -11.25 2.32 -4.55
CA ASN A 47 -10.32 1.34 -3.98
C ASN A 47 -8.94 1.97 -3.82
N LEU A 48 -8.28 1.69 -2.69
CA LEU A 48 -6.89 2.01 -2.42
C LEU A 48 -6.16 0.73 -2.05
N THR A 49 -4.96 0.55 -2.60
CA THR A 49 -4.10 -0.60 -2.28
C THR A 49 -2.69 -0.12 -1.97
N THR A 50 -2.02 -0.80 -1.05
CA THR A 50 -0.61 -0.52 -0.74
C THR A 50 0.08 -1.73 -0.16
N GLN A 51 1.42 -1.75 -0.28
CA GLN A 51 2.29 -2.72 0.37
C GLN A 51 2.93 -2.05 1.57
N LEU A 52 2.80 -2.67 2.75
CA LEU A 52 3.47 -2.24 3.96
C LEU A 52 4.88 -2.83 3.95
N LYS A 53 5.87 -1.95 4.02
CA LYS A 53 7.29 -2.30 4.04
C LYS A 53 7.91 -2.02 5.40
N SER A 54 8.87 -2.84 5.81
CA SER A 54 9.74 -2.55 6.96
C SER A 54 10.75 -1.45 6.62
N ALA A 55 11.43 -0.89 7.62
CA ALA A 55 12.44 0.16 7.41
C ALA A 55 13.62 -0.32 6.54
N ASP A 56 13.87 -1.63 6.55
CA ASP A 56 14.87 -2.31 5.71
C ASP A 56 14.36 -2.60 4.27
N GLY A 57 13.09 -2.28 3.98
CA GLY A 57 12.49 -2.39 2.65
C GLY A 57 11.77 -3.70 2.35
N GLU A 58 11.73 -4.64 3.30
CA GLU A 58 11.08 -5.95 3.16
C GLU A 58 9.55 -5.83 3.13
N ASP A 59 8.90 -6.64 2.29
CA ASP A 59 7.44 -6.67 2.19
C ASP A 59 6.82 -7.42 3.38
N VAL A 60 6.15 -6.68 4.27
CA VAL A 60 5.54 -7.20 5.51
C VAL A 60 4.10 -7.62 5.29
N ALA A 61 3.28 -6.77 4.67
CA ALA A 61 1.85 -7.03 4.45
C ALA A 61 1.31 -6.30 3.22
N ASP A 62 0.22 -6.81 2.66
CA ASP A 62 -0.61 -6.11 1.68
C ASP A 62 -1.82 -5.51 2.40
N ALA A 63 -2.22 -4.29 1.99
CA ALA A 63 -3.41 -3.62 2.50
C ALA A 63 -4.29 -3.11 1.36
N THR A 64 -5.60 -3.28 1.54
CA THR A 64 -6.66 -2.82 0.62
C THR A 64 -7.73 -2.09 1.39
N ILE A 65 -8.21 -0.96 0.87
CA ILE A 65 -9.35 -0.22 1.39
C ILE A 65 -10.39 -0.05 0.29
N ASP A 66 -11.54 -0.68 0.48
CA ASP A 66 -12.68 -0.60 -0.42
C ASP A 66 -13.77 0.30 0.17
N PHE A 67 -14.10 1.38 -0.51
CA PHE A 67 -15.19 2.27 -0.12
C PHE A 67 -16.45 1.89 -0.89
N THR A 68 -17.43 1.34 -0.17
CA THR A 68 -18.72 0.91 -0.73
C THR A 68 -19.82 1.25 0.27
N SER A 69 -20.98 1.71 -0.22
CA SER A 69 -22.17 1.95 0.61
C SER A 69 -21.96 2.89 1.81
N GLY A 70 -21.04 3.86 1.68
CA GLY A 70 -20.82 4.90 2.68
C GLY A 70 -19.82 4.57 3.79
N TYR A 71 -19.13 3.42 3.74
CA TYR A 71 -18.07 3.07 4.69
C TYR A 71 -16.86 2.43 3.98
N ALA A 72 -15.73 2.37 4.69
CA ALA A 72 -14.51 1.72 4.26
C ALA A 72 -14.45 0.27 4.75
N THR A 73 -14.07 -0.66 3.89
CA THR A 73 -13.67 -2.03 4.25
C THR A 73 -12.15 -2.14 4.11
N VAL A 74 -11.45 -2.26 5.24
CA VAL A 74 -9.99 -2.38 5.30
C VAL A 74 -9.62 -3.86 5.43
N THR A 75 -8.83 -4.36 4.49
CA THR A 75 -8.22 -5.69 4.55
C THR A 75 -6.72 -5.55 4.66
N VAL A 76 -6.10 -6.20 5.64
CA VAL A 76 -4.63 -6.29 5.76
C VAL A 76 -4.24 -7.76 5.92
N GLU A 77 -3.26 -8.21 5.14
CA GLU A 77 -2.79 -9.59 5.15
C GLU A 77 -1.26 -9.65 5.04
N THR A 78 -0.63 -10.42 5.92
CA THR A 78 0.84 -10.58 5.91
C THR A 78 1.32 -11.30 4.66
N LYS A 79 2.38 -10.81 4.02
CA LYS A 79 2.97 -11.39 2.80
C LYS A 79 3.84 -12.62 3.10
N ASN A 80 4.74 -12.47 4.06
CA ASN A 80 5.72 -13.47 4.44
C ASN A 80 5.63 -13.70 5.96
N GLY A 81 5.50 -14.96 6.38
CA GLY A 81 5.53 -15.30 7.80
C GLY A 81 6.90 -15.00 8.42
N GLY A 82 6.92 -14.52 9.65
CA GLY A 82 8.12 -14.40 10.48
C GLY A 82 8.79 -13.03 10.50
N LEU A 83 8.27 -12.04 9.75
CA LEU A 83 8.71 -10.64 9.84
C LEU A 83 8.06 -9.88 11.00
N LEU A 84 6.94 -10.40 11.50
CA LEU A 84 6.22 -9.86 12.66
C LEU A 84 6.29 -10.87 13.81
N SER A 85 6.42 -10.35 15.03
CA SER A 85 6.32 -11.17 16.24
C SER A 85 4.89 -11.70 16.42
N PRO A 86 4.71 -12.88 17.05
CA PRO A 86 3.36 -13.32 17.40
C PRO A 86 2.70 -12.39 18.41
N GLY A 87 1.44 -12.00 18.18
CA GLY A 87 0.71 -11.09 19.06
C GLY A 87 -0.17 -10.08 18.33
N PHE A 88 -0.66 -9.09 19.08
CA PHE A 88 -1.45 -8.00 18.52
C PHE A 88 -0.56 -6.82 18.13
N HIS A 89 -0.68 -6.42 16.87
CA HIS A 89 -0.02 -5.26 16.28
C HIS A 89 -1.05 -4.15 16.03
N GLY A 90 -0.80 -2.97 16.57
CA GLY A 90 -1.63 -1.78 16.33
C GLY A 90 -1.61 -1.42 14.85
N LEU A 91 -2.76 -1.02 14.32
CA LEU A 91 -2.92 -0.65 12.92
C LEU A 91 -3.64 0.69 12.85
N HIS A 92 -3.00 1.67 12.24
CA HIS A 92 -3.56 3.03 12.17
C HIS A 92 -3.32 3.62 10.78
N ILE A 93 -4.26 4.45 10.33
CA ILE A 93 -4.06 5.35 9.21
C ILE A 93 -3.46 6.64 9.75
N HIS A 94 -2.33 7.05 9.20
CA HIS A 94 -1.60 8.27 9.53
C HIS A 94 -1.84 9.37 8.48
N ALA A 95 -1.73 10.62 8.94
CA ALA A 95 -2.18 11.81 8.22
C ALA A 95 -1.27 12.25 7.05
N VAL A 96 -0.09 11.64 6.88
CA VAL A 96 0.85 12.00 5.82
C VAL A 96 1.22 10.78 4.99
N GLY A 97 1.12 10.91 3.67
CA GLY A 97 1.46 9.89 2.69
C GLY A 97 2.94 9.67 2.47
N LYS A 98 3.70 9.39 3.55
CA LYS A 98 5.14 9.16 3.53
C LYS A 98 5.53 8.01 4.47
N CYS A 99 6.51 7.21 4.04
CA CYS A 99 7.04 6.06 4.78
C CYS A 99 8.57 6.07 4.78
N GLU A 100 9.16 7.13 5.31
CA GLU A 100 10.62 7.33 5.39
C GLU A 100 11.14 7.11 6.82
N GLY A 101 12.37 6.62 6.96
CA GLY A 101 13.06 6.44 8.24
C GLY A 101 12.38 5.42 9.15
N ASP A 102 12.16 5.78 10.40
CA ASP A 102 11.38 5.05 11.40
C ASP A 102 9.86 5.26 11.25
N PHE A 103 9.43 5.74 10.08
CA PHE A 103 8.06 6.06 9.72
C PHE A 103 7.43 7.22 10.49
N THR A 104 8.19 7.98 11.29
CA THR A 104 7.71 9.24 11.90
C THR A 104 7.27 10.26 10.85
N SER A 105 7.82 10.18 9.63
CA SER A 105 7.43 10.96 8.45
C SER A 105 5.96 10.80 8.03
N ALA A 106 5.29 9.70 8.43
CA ALA A 106 3.85 9.51 8.22
C ALA A 106 2.99 10.46 9.09
N GLY A 107 3.60 11.13 10.09
CA GLY A 107 2.91 12.05 10.98
C GLY A 107 2.08 11.34 12.06
N GLU A 108 1.08 12.05 12.58
CA GLU A 108 0.12 11.58 13.59
C GLU A 108 -0.99 10.72 12.96
N HIS A 109 -1.84 10.11 13.81
CA HIS A 109 -3.03 9.40 13.35
C HIS A 109 -3.96 10.35 12.58
N LEU A 110 -4.61 9.84 11.54
CA LEU A 110 -5.58 10.59 10.75
C LEU A 110 -6.76 11.01 11.62
N GLN A 111 -7.06 12.30 11.59
CA GLN A 111 -8.33 12.86 12.04
C GLN A 111 -9.09 13.35 10.82
N ALA A 112 -10.30 12.83 10.60
CA ALA A 112 -11.16 13.35 9.55
C ALA A 112 -11.49 14.83 9.82
N PRO A 113 -11.82 15.63 8.79
CA PRO A 113 -12.07 17.06 8.94
C PRO A 113 -13.05 17.38 10.09
N GLY A 114 -12.58 18.18 11.06
CA GLY A 114 -13.37 18.58 12.22
C GLY A 114 -13.42 17.57 13.38
N SER A 115 -12.83 16.38 13.23
CA SER A 115 -12.67 15.44 14.34
C SER A 115 -11.42 15.76 15.17
N THR A 116 -11.58 15.65 16.49
CA THR A 116 -10.48 15.68 17.48
C THR A 116 -10.67 14.58 18.54
N THR A 117 -11.53 13.61 18.22
CA THR A 117 -11.97 12.59 19.17
C THR A 117 -10.93 11.48 19.33
N GLN A 118 -11.06 10.72 20.42
CA GLN A 118 -10.29 9.50 20.67
C GLN A 118 -11.27 8.34 20.83
N PRO A 119 -11.10 7.21 20.13
CA PRO A 119 -10.04 6.92 19.15
C PRO A 119 -10.06 7.87 17.94
N ALA A 120 -8.90 8.09 17.33
CA ALA A 120 -8.78 8.93 16.14
C ALA A 120 -9.53 8.29 14.96
N SER A 121 -9.91 9.09 13.95
CA SER A 121 -10.61 8.57 12.77
C SER A 121 -9.85 7.43 12.08
N GLY A 122 -8.52 7.54 12.02
CA GLY A 122 -7.64 6.54 11.42
C GLY A 122 -7.38 5.29 12.27
N ASP A 123 -7.92 5.19 13.49
CA ASP A 123 -7.66 4.04 14.36
C ASP A 123 -8.44 2.81 13.87
N LEU A 124 -7.74 1.68 13.74
CA LEU A 124 -8.32 0.42 13.30
C LEU A 124 -8.14 -0.67 14.38
N PRO A 125 -8.95 -1.74 14.35
CA PRO A 125 -8.67 -2.92 15.16
C PRO A 125 -7.26 -3.46 14.88
N PRO A 126 -6.54 -3.99 15.89
CA PRO A 126 -5.20 -4.50 15.68
C PRO A 126 -5.18 -5.76 14.84
N LEU A 127 -4.08 -5.96 14.13
CA LEU A 127 -3.77 -7.20 13.43
C LEU A 127 -3.28 -8.26 14.43
N LEU A 128 -3.95 -9.40 14.50
CA LEU A 128 -3.47 -10.55 15.27
C LEU A 128 -2.56 -11.42 14.39
N VAL A 129 -1.29 -11.50 14.77
CA VAL A 129 -0.27 -12.34 14.13
C VAL A 129 -0.14 -13.65 14.91
N ARG A 130 -0.27 -14.77 14.20
CA ARG A 130 -0.17 -16.13 14.75
C ARG A 130 1.29 -16.51 15.01
N SER A 131 1.51 -17.64 15.68
CA SER A 131 2.85 -18.17 15.97
C SER A 131 3.69 -18.50 14.74
N ASP A 132 3.06 -18.72 13.58
CA ASP A 132 3.74 -18.93 12.29
C ASP A 132 4.05 -17.60 11.57
N GLY A 133 3.77 -16.46 12.20
CA GLY A 133 4.02 -15.12 11.68
C GLY A 133 3.00 -14.65 10.64
N SER A 134 1.93 -15.40 10.40
CA SER A 134 0.85 -14.96 9.51
C SER A 134 -0.25 -14.23 10.27
N GLY A 135 -0.86 -13.22 9.63
CA GLY A 135 -1.97 -12.46 10.17
C GLY A 135 -2.89 -11.98 9.06
N LYS A 136 -4.18 -11.89 9.36
CA LYS A 136 -5.19 -11.30 8.48
C LYS A 136 -6.22 -10.53 9.28
N LEU A 137 -6.49 -9.31 8.86
CA LEU A 137 -7.55 -8.45 9.39
C LEU A 137 -8.51 -8.10 8.27
N VAL A 138 -9.80 -8.11 8.56
CA VAL A 138 -10.84 -7.43 7.78
C VAL A 138 -11.68 -6.64 8.77
N ALA A 139 -11.73 -5.33 8.58
CA ALA A 139 -12.46 -4.41 9.45
C ALA A 139 -13.23 -3.39 8.60
N THR A 140 -14.28 -2.80 9.18
CA THR A 140 -15.01 -1.70 8.56
C THR A 140 -14.88 -0.44 9.41
N SER A 141 -14.83 0.72 8.77
CA SER A 141 -14.87 2.01 9.44
C SER A 141 -15.71 3.01 8.63
N ASP A 142 -16.52 3.79 9.30
CA ASP A 142 -17.25 4.95 8.77
C ASP A 142 -16.64 6.28 9.25
N ALA A 143 -15.48 6.23 9.91
CA ALA A 143 -14.83 7.40 10.50
C ALA A 143 -14.02 8.25 9.52
N PHE A 144 -13.83 7.77 8.28
CA PHE A 144 -13.13 8.47 7.19
C PHE A 144 -13.67 8.06 5.83
N THR A 145 -13.46 8.90 4.83
CA THR A 145 -13.83 8.70 3.43
C THR A 145 -12.60 8.57 2.53
N ALA A 146 -12.81 8.17 1.28
CA ALA A 146 -11.72 8.09 0.30
C ALA A 146 -11.06 9.46 0.04
N ASP A 147 -11.83 10.54 0.12
CA ASP A 147 -11.33 11.90 -0.10
C ASP A 147 -10.47 12.37 1.07
N ASP A 148 -10.82 11.98 2.31
CA ASP A 148 -9.99 12.26 3.50
C ASP A 148 -8.59 11.62 3.36
N LEU A 149 -8.51 10.43 2.75
CA LEU A 149 -7.24 9.72 2.52
C LEU A 149 -6.41 10.30 1.37
N LYS A 150 -7.06 10.98 0.42
CA LYS A 150 -6.47 11.53 -0.81
C LYS A 150 -6.25 13.04 -0.76
N GLY A 151 -6.34 13.63 0.44
CA GLY A 151 -6.06 15.03 0.66
C GLY A 151 -4.64 15.44 0.22
N PRO A 152 -4.32 16.75 0.27
CA PRO A 152 -3.03 17.25 -0.22
C PRO A 152 -1.82 16.62 0.50
N GLU A 153 -1.95 16.28 1.78
CA GLU A 153 -0.89 15.59 2.54
C GLU A 153 -0.87 14.07 2.30
N GLY A 154 -1.86 13.53 1.58
CA GLY A 154 -2.04 12.10 1.38
C GLY A 154 -2.36 11.37 2.68
N SER A 155 -2.04 10.08 2.72
CA SER A 155 -2.15 9.25 3.93
C SER A 155 -1.31 7.99 3.80
N ALA A 156 -0.95 7.41 4.93
CA ALA A 156 -0.25 6.13 5.00
C ALA A 156 -0.91 5.21 6.02
N ILE A 157 -0.83 3.90 5.82
CA ILE A 157 -1.19 2.91 6.82
C ILE A 157 0.07 2.43 7.52
N VAL A 158 0.03 2.39 8.85
CA VAL A 158 1.18 2.05 9.69
C VAL A 158 0.80 0.89 10.61
N LEU A 159 1.70 -0.08 10.67
CA LEU A 159 1.64 -1.20 11.59
C LEU A 159 2.64 -0.95 12.73
N HIS A 160 2.17 -1.11 13.97
CA HIS A 160 2.96 -0.94 15.18
C HIS A 160 3.38 -2.29 15.76
N GLU A 161 4.49 -2.30 16.51
CA GLU A 161 4.97 -3.50 17.22
C GLU A 161 3.98 -3.95 18.29
N GLY A 162 3.41 -3.00 19.02
CA GLY A 162 2.46 -3.23 20.09
C GLY A 162 1.05 -2.81 19.74
N SER A 163 0.11 -3.07 20.64
CA SER A 163 -1.26 -2.54 20.54
C SER A 163 -1.77 -2.11 21.91
N TYR A 164 -2.77 -1.23 21.91
CA TYR A 164 -3.42 -0.76 23.14
C TYR A 164 -4.49 -1.72 23.68
N MET A 165 -4.52 -2.97 23.20
CA MET A 165 -5.43 -4.00 23.71
C MET A 165 -4.94 -4.55 25.05
N ALA A 166 -5.90 -4.86 25.93
CA ALA A 166 -5.60 -5.48 27.21
C ALA A 166 -4.82 -6.80 27.02
N GLY A 167 -3.63 -6.89 27.60
CA GLY A 167 -2.74 -8.06 27.51
C GLY A 167 -1.77 -8.05 26.32
N ALA A 168 -1.77 -7.01 25.49
CA ALA A 168 -0.74 -6.79 24.48
C ALA A 168 0.36 -5.84 25.00
N PRO A 169 1.62 -5.96 24.51
CA PRO A 169 2.63 -4.94 24.78
C PRO A 169 2.18 -3.61 24.17
N SER A 170 2.25 -2.52 24.93
CA SER A 170 2.08 -1.16 24.41
C SER A 170 3.41 -0.67 23.84
N SER A 171 3.46 -0.41 22.53
CA SER A 171 4.65 0.12 21.85
C SER A 171 4.23 1.05 20.73
N GLU A 172 4.80 2.27 20.72
CA GLU A 172 4.63 3.24 19.65
C GLU A 172 5.54 2.95 18.45
N GLN A 173 6.41 1.95 18.57
CA GLN A 173 7.34 1.58 17.51
C GLN A 173 6.57 1.19 16.25
N ARG A 174 6.82 1.94 15.17
CA ARG A 174 6.27 1.68 13.84
C ARG A 174 7.17 0.63 13.17
N VAL A 175 6.61 -0.51 12.78
CA VAL A 175 7.36 -1.66 12.24
C VAL A 175 7.18 -1.83 10.74
N ALA A 176 6.07 -1.34 10.18
CA ALA A 176 5.86 -1.30 8.75
C ALA A 176 4.96 -0.13 8.34
N CYS A 177 5.15 0.37 7.13
CA CYS A 177 4.39 1.49 6.59
C CYS A 177 4.10 1.29 5.10
N GLY A 178 2.89 1.65 4.68
CA GLY A 178 2.49 1.67 3.27
C GLY A 178 1.77 2.98 2.92
N VAL A 179 2.19 3.65 1.86
CA VAL A 179 1.54 4.89 1.40
C VAL A 179 0.22 4.54 0.71
N LEU A 180 -0.89 5.09 1.20
CA LEU A 180 -2.23 4.92 0.62
C LEU A 180 -2.50 5.97 -0.47
N SER A 181 -2.08 7.20 -0.21
CA SER A 181 -2.01 8.29 -1.18
C SER A 181 -0.78 9.11 -0.88
N PRO A 182 0.08 9.42 -1.87
CA PRO A 182 1.27 10.23 -1.61
C PRO A 182 0.88 11.63 -1.19
N ALA A 183 1.68 12.24 -0.31
CA ALA A 183 1.62 13.68 -0.12
C ALA A 183 1.88 14.35 -1.46
N SER A 184 0.97 15.21 -1.90
CA SER A 184 1.19 16.07 -3.06
C SER A 184 2.42 16.90 -2.75
N GLN A 185 3.53 16.54 -3.39
CA GLN A 185 4.71 17.38 -3.32
C GLN A 185 4.30 18.68 -4.00
N SER A 186 4.04 19.72 -3.21
CA SER A 186 4.33 21.08 -3.65
C SER A 186 5.85 21.15 -3.74
N SER A 187 6.40 20.44 -4.72
CA SER A 187 7.68 20.75 -5.30
C SER A 187 7.50 22.15 -5.87
N THR A 188 7.72 23.14 -5.01
CA THR A 188 8.21 24.44 -5.45
C THR A 188 9.59 24.15 -6.02
N SER A 189 9.62 23.59 -7.23
CA SER A 189 10.78 23.64 -8.08
C SER A 189 11.00 25.12 -8.35
N VAL A 190 11.75 25.77 -7.48
CA VAL A 190 12.37 27.06 -7.79
C VAL A 190 13.35 26.76 -8.91
N SER A 191 12.87 26.78 -10.14
CA SER A 191 13.72 26.86 -11.31
C SER A 191 14.39 28.22 -11.26
N THR A 192 15.56 28.28 -10.62
CA THR A 192 16.49 29.40 -10.77
C THR A 192 16.97 29.40 -12.22
N SER A 193 16.25 30.08 -13.10
CA SER A 193 16.70 30.34 -14.46
C SER A 193 17.87 31.33 -14.40
N THR A 194 19.09 30.79 -14.40
CA THR A 194 20.30 31.59 -14.62
C THR A 194 20.34 32.01 -16.09
N SER A 195 19.93 33.24 -16.40
CA SER A 195 20.12 33.83 -17.73
C SER A 195 21.57 34.31 -17.88
N THR A 196 22.36 33.56 -18.65
CA THR A 196 23.70 33.97 -19.08
C THR A 196 23.58 34.94 -20.26
N VAL A 197 23.97 36.21 -20.06
CA VAL A 197 24.03 37.22 -21.11
C VAL A 197 25.37 37.13 -21.84
N THR A 198 25.36 36.64 -23.08
CA THR A 198 26.55 36.59 -23.94
C THR A 198 26.59 37.82 -24.84
N THR A 199 27.58 38.69 -24.65
CA THR A 199 27.82 39.88 -25.49
C THR A 199 28.77 39.51 -26.65
N THR A 200 28.26 39.55 -27.87
CA THR A 200 29.04 39.25 -29.10
C THR A 200 29.74 40.50 -29.62
N VAL A 201 31.06 40.50 -29.66
CA VAL A 201 31.87 41.49 -30.41
C VAL A 201 32.17 40.92 -31.80
N GLY A 202 31.86 41.69 -32.84
CA GLY A 202 32.02 41.29 -34.24
C GLY A 202 33.48 41.29 -34.71
N ALA A 203 33.83 40.30 -35.55
CA ALA A 203 35.11 40.21 -36.26
C ALA A 203 34.93 40.43 -37.78
N PRO A 204 35.91 41.04 -38.48
CA PRO A 204 35.77 41.51 -39.85
C PRO A 204 36.01 40.43 -40.92
N VAL A 205 35.45 40.69 -42.10
CA VAL A 205 35.43 39.84 -43.32
C VAL A 205 36.75 39.91 -44.11
N PRO A 206 37.25 38.77 -44.62
CA PRO A 206 38.05 38.74 -45.86
C PRO A 206 37.47 37.80 -46.96
N PRO A 207 37.89 37.98 -48.23
CA PRO A 207 37.13 37.55 -49.42
C PRO A 207 37.53 36.19 -50.04
N ASP A 208 36.69 35.76 -50.99
CA ASP A 208 36.65 34.52 -51.77
C ASP A 208 37.93 34.12 -52.56
N THR A 209 38.13 32.80 -52.78
CA THR A 209 38.22 32.14 -54.13
C THR A 209 38.98 30.78 -54.14
N ALA A 210 38.31 29.78 -54.77
CA ALA A 210 38.75 28.60 -55.56
C ALA A 210 39.49 27.35 -55.01
N THR A 211 38.78 26.21 -55.19
CA THR A 211 39.08 24.80 -55.62
C THR A 211 40.39 24.61 -56.46
N PRO A 212 41.07 23.42 -56.60
CA PRO A 212 40.55 22.01 -56.65
C PRO A 212 41.44 20.82 -56.11
N THR A 213 40.82 19.60 -56.01
CA THR A 213 41.25 18.19 -56.33
C THR A 213 42.72 17.69 -56.17
N PRO A 214 43.12 16.37 -56.01
CA PRO A 214 42.48 15.05 -55.71
C PRO A 214 43.13 14.22 -54.53
N ALA A 215 42.66 12.97 -54.34
CA ALA A 215 43.10 11.83 -53.47
C ALA A 215 44.53 11.28 -53.75
N PRO A 216 45.04 10.11 -53.24
CA PRO A 216 44.56 9.12 -52.23
C PRO A 216 45.64 8.57 -51.23
N GLU A 217 45.22 7.59 -50.42
CA GLU A 217 45.93 6.35 -50.01
C GLU A 217 46.69 6.22 -48.65
N MET A 218 46.63 4.97 -48.19
CA MET A 218 46.84 4.31 -46.91
C MET A 218 48.23 4.41 -46.29
N THR A 219 48.29 4.30 -44.96
CA THR A 219 49.18 3.30 -44.31
C THR A 219 48.77 3.04 -42.85
N SER A 220 48.56 1.74 -42.56
CA SER A 220 48.66 1.09 -41.23
C SER A 220 50.13 1.15 -40.72
N PRO A 221 50.52 0.77 -39.47
CA PRO A 221 49.99 -0.38 -38.71
C PRO A 221 49.94 -0.27 -37.16
N SER A 222 49.36 -1.33 -36.59
CA SER A 222 49.86 -2.10 -35.44
C SER A 222 49.02 -2.09 -34.16
N ALA A 223 48.65 -3.32 -33.81
CA ALA A 223 47.87 -3.75 -32.68
C ALA A 223 48.61 -3.60 -31.34
N ALA A 224 47.83 -3.41 -30.27
CA ALA A 224 48.18 -3.88 -28.93
C ALA A 224 46.94 -4.51 -28.29
N THR A 225 47.00 -5.83 -28.20
CA THR A 225 46.14 -6.73 -27.45
C THR A 225 46.11 -6.34 -25.96
N SER A 226 44.93 -6.17 -25.38
CA SER A 226 44.75 -6.12 -23.92
C SER A 226 43.85 -7.27 -23.48
N THR A 227 44.38 -8.04 -22.54
CA THR A 227 43.86 -9.25 -21.91
C THR A 227 42.74 -8.91 -20.92
N PRO A 228 41.65 -9.71 -20.82
CA PRO A 228 40.69 -9.55 -19.74
C PRO A 228 41.25 -10.12 -18.42
N SER A 229 41.24 -9.29 -17.38
CA SER A 229 41.59 -9.67 -16.01
C SER A 229 40.38 -10.32 -15.34
N SER A 230 40.49 -11.61 -15.02
CA SER A 230 39.48 -12.35 -14.24
C SER A 230 39.81 -12.27 -12.75
N THR A 231 39.04 -11.50 -12.00
CA THR A 231 39.14 -11.47 -10.53
C THR A 231 38.36 -12.64 -9.93
N GLN A 232 39.10 -13.61 -9.42
CA GLN A 232 38.59 -14.75 -8.65
C GLN A 232 38.24 -14.27 -7.24
N THR A 233 36.94 -14.28 -6.89
CA THR A 233 36.47 -14.07 -5.51
C THR A 233 36.48 -15.40 -4.79
N THR A 234 37.36 -15.54 -3.80
CA THR A 234 37.44 -16.71 -2.91
C THR A 234 36.37 -16.58 -1.83
N VAL A 235 35.45 -17.55 -1.80
CA VAL A 235 34.42 -17.68 -0.76
C VAL A 235 35.05 -18.36 0.46
N PRO A 236 35.01 -17.78 1.67
CA PRO A 236 35.41 -18.49 2.88
C PRO A 236 34.33 -19.50 3.30
N THR A 237 34.72 -20.78 3.33
CA THR A 237 33.90 -21.89 3.86
C THR A 237 33.70 -21.70 5.36
N THR A 238 32.49 -21.35 5.78
CA THR A 238 32.11 -21.33 7.19
C THR A 238 31.65 -22.72 7.60
N THR A 239 32.37 -23.33 8.54
CA THR A 239 32.01 -24.61 9.16
C THR A 239 30.77 -24.41 10.05
N ALA A 240 29.69 -25.15 9.77
CA ALA A 240 28.50 -25.17 10.60
C ALA A 240 28.79 -25.79 11.99
N PRO A 241 28.31 -25.20 13.10
CA PRO A 241 28.36 -25.84 14.40
C PRO A 241 27.38 -27.01 14.47
N THR A 242 27.83 -28.14 15.03
CA THR A 242 27.01 -29.31 15.33
C THR A 242 25.96 -28.97 16.39
N VAL A 243 24.68 -29.03 16.02
CA VAL A 243 23.56 -28.91 16.97
C VAL A 243 23.37 -30.26 17.66
N THR A 244 23.68 -30.33 18.96
CA THR A 244 23.33 -31.48 19.80
C THR A 244 21.88 -31.33 20.26
N THR A 245 20.98 -32.13 19.71
CA THR A 245 19.59 -32.23 20.17
C THR A 245 19.55 -32.92 21.53
N THR A 246 19.28 -32.17 22.60
CA THR A 246 18.93 -32.73 23.91
C THR A 246 17.41 -32.90 23.97
N THR A 247 16.96 -34.15 24.11
CA THR A 247 15.54 -34.49 24.28
C THR A 247 15.07 -34.03 25.67
N PRO A 248 13.96 -33.28 25.80
CA PRO A 248 13.44 -32.90 27.10
C PRO A 248 12.89 -34.12 27.84
N VAL A 249 13.31 -34.28 29.10
CA VAL A 249 12.74 -35.24 30.05
C VAL A 249 11.35 -34.74 30.46
N PRO A 250 10.29 -35.55 30.35
CA PRO A 250 8.96 -35.15 30.82
C PRO A 250 8.95 -34.99 32.34
N ALA A 251 8.35 -33.89 32.82
CA ALA A 251 8.16 -33.63 34.24
C ALA A 251 7.25 -34.71 34.87
N PRO A 252 7.51 -35.13 36.11
CA PRO A 252 6.62 -36.04 36.82
C PRO A 252 5.30 -35.34 37.13
N ASN A 253 4.19 -35.99 36.74
CA ASN A 253 2.83 -35.57 37.02
C ASN A 253 2.64 -35.27 38.51
N GLY A 254 2.21 -34.04 38.81
CA GLY A 254 1.67 -33.62 40.10
C GLY A 254 0.26 -33.06 39.89
#